data_AF-S5YBU2-F1
#
_entry.id   AF-S5YBU2-F1
#
_cell.length_a   1.000
_cell.length_b   1.000
_cell.length_c   1.000
_cell.angle_alpha   90.00
_cell.angle_beta   90.00
_cell.angle_gamma   90.00
#
_symmetry.space_group_name_H-M   'P 1'
#
loop_
_entity.id
_entity.type
_entity.pdbx_description
1 polymer ?
#
loop_
_entity_poly.entity_id
_entity_poly.type
_entity_poly.pdbx_seq_one_letter_code
_entity_poly.pdbx_strand_id
1 'polypeptide(L)'
;MDTATLLIAHRVMTARNIRGTARAMGRPVSSIAAAMNRLESQISVPLLRKAGTGIVLTLDAERLLPRIQQLAAISEEIMTLGTPARRDLGVTLNALSRFAFVAEAGSIRGAAKSLGLGQPQLARQMGQIETILGCQLLTRGVGGSRTTDAGKRLLVLARALEAGWNELAHAADGRSQRSAATIRLGSIVPMGHESFVASTLAQLVMNWTKDAPRQPLFVASTTTEGLIAGLKRGIYDIVLLNSISVPDEFYGFPIAKAQLSLVGRSDLLKGQTAPNNLAPIFENAVLALPSPQSGLRQVINRYLSETLSETETDQLNVIEVDSMPVIINMVLNHNVISILPSESVAKISHDLGQIPLPPEIGLPYWLVCQRNPRSHHIAEEIIKAISRSGQPTS
;
A
#
# COMPACT_ATOMS: atom_id res chain seq x y z
N MET A 1 18.08 3.89 -13.28
CA MET A 1 17.92 3.46 -14.68
C MET A 1 18.25 4.60 -15.66
N ASP A 2 18.77 4.31 -16.87
CA ASP A 2 19.12 5.29 -17.91
C ASP A 2 18.89 4.78 -19.36
N THR A 3 18.91 5.70 -20.34
CA THR A 3 18.67 5.41 -21.77
C THR A 3 19.67 4.42 -22.37
N ALA A 4 20.95 4.52 -22.03
CA ALA A 4 21.97 3.61 -22.53
C ALA A 4 21.75 2.17 -22.05
N THR A 5 21.30 1.99 -20.81
CA THR A 5 20.97 0.69 -20.22
C THR A 5 19.80 0.05 -20.96
N LEU A 6 18.74 0.80 -21.28
CA LEU A 6 17.59 0.30 -22.06
C LEU A 6 18.01 -0.19 -23.46
N LEU A 7 18.83 0.61 -24.16
CA LEU A 7 19.35 0.27 -25.49
C LEU A 7 20.20 -1.00 -25.48
N ILE A 8 21.10 -1.12 -24.49
CA ILE A 8 21.95 -2.31 -24.32
C ILE A 8 21.08 -3.52 -24.03
N ALA A 9 20.14 -3.41 -23.09
CA ALA A 9 19.31 -4.53 -22.67
C ALA A 9 18.50 -5.10 -23.84
N HIS A 10 17.85 -4.22 -24.62
CA HIS A 10 17.13 -4.61 -25.82
C HIS A 10 18.02 -5.35 -26.83
N ARG A 11 19.24 -4.82 -27.10
CA ARG A 11 20.19 -5.46 -28.02
C ARG A 11 20.67 -6.82 -27.54
N VAL A 12 21.02 -6.95 -26.25
CA VAL A 12 21.42 -8.24 -25.66
C VAL A 12 20.29 -9.24 -25.75
N MET A 13 19.06 -8.85 -25.42
CA MET A 13 17.92 -9.75 -25.42
C MET A 13 17.54 -10.22 -26.83
N THR A 14 17.66 -9.35 -27.82
CA THR A 14 17.43 -9.67 -29.24
C THR A 14 18.52 -10.58 -29.79
N ALA A 15 19.79 -10.25 -29.55
CA ALA A 15 20.93 -11.02 -30.06
C ALA A 15 21.18 -12.33 -29.29
N ARG A 16 20.62 -12.47 -28.08
CA ARG A 16 20.85 -13.58 -27.14
C ARG A 16 22.34 -13.87 -26.93
N ASN A 17 23.18 -12.82 -26.97
CA ASN A 17 24.63 -12.93 -26.91
C ASN A 17 25.29 -11.67 -26.35
N ILE A 18 25.75 -11.73 -25.09
CA ILE A 18 26.45 -10.61 -24.43
C ILE A 18 27.76 -10.25 -25.15
N ARG A 19 28.61 -11.24 -25.48
CA ARG A 19 29.93 -11.00 -26.11
C ARG A 19 29.80 -10.45 -27.52
N GLY A 20 28.85 -10.97 -28.30
CA GLY A 20 28.51 -10.46 -29.62
C GLY A 20 28.00 -9.01 -29.56
N THR A 21 27.10 -8.72 -28.60
CA THR A 21 26.58 -7.36 -28.37
C THR A 21 27.69 -6.39 -27.98
N ALA A 22 28.61 -6.81 -27.10
CA ALA A 22 29.76 -6.02 -26.69
C ALA A 22 30.63 -5.62 -27.90
N ARG A 23 30.96 -6.59 -28.78
CA ARG A 23 31.71 -6.33 -30.02
C ARG A 23 30.96 -5.39 -30.96
N ALA A 24 29.67 -5.62 -31.20
CA ALA A 24 28.86 -4.80 -32.10
C ALA A 24 28.66 -3.36 -31.61
N MET A 25 28.64 -3.14 -30.29
CA MET A 25 28.51 -1.81 -29.70
C MET A 25 29.87 -1.14 -29.42
N GLY A 26 30.99 -1.83 -29.65
CA GLY A 26 32.33 -1.33 -29.30
C GLY A 26 32.52 -1.07 -27.80
N ARG A 27 31.87 -1.88 -26.93
CA ARG A 27 31.91 -1.71 -25.46
C ARG A 27 32.54 -2.91 -24.76
N PRO A 28 33.13 -2.74 -23.57
CA PRO A 28 33.59 -3.86 -22.76
C PRO A 28 32.44 -4.81 -22.38
N VAL A 29 32.70 -6.11 -22.37
CA VAL A 29 31.73 -7.15 -21.94
C VAL A 29 31.19 -6.86 -20.53
N SER A 30 32.05 -6.39 -19.62
CA SER A 30 31.68 -6.02 -18.25
C SER A 30 30.66 -4.88 -18.20
N SER A 31 30.74 -3.91 -19.11
CA SER A 31 29.77 -2.81 -19.20
C SER A 31 28.40 -3.29 -19.67
N ILE A 32 28.37 -4.21 -20.64
CA ILE A 32 27.12 -4.84 -21.11
C ILE A 32 26.47 -5.66 -19.99
N ALA A 33 27.26 -6.48 -19.28
CA ALA A 33 26.77 -7.26 -18.15
C ALA A 33 26.26 -6.36 -17.01
N ALA A 34 26.98 -5.28 -16.68
CA ALA A 34 26.54 -4.33 -15.66
C ALA A 34 25.22 -3.64 -16.02
N ALA A 35 24.98 -3.34 -17.30
CA ALA A 35 23.71 -2.79 -17.76
C ALA A 35 22.56 -3.80 -17.60
N MET A 36 22.79 -5.08 -17.96
CA MET A 36 21.80 -6.13 -17.73
C MET A 36 21.45 -6.26 -16.25
N ASN A 37 22.47 -6.40 -15.39
CA ASN A 37 22.28 -6.54 -13.93
C ASN A 37 21.55 -5.32 -13.35
N ARG A 38 21.86 -4.11 -13.84
CA ARG A 38 21.17 -2.88 -13.43
C ARG A 38 19.70 -2.92 -13.79
N LEU A 39 19.35 -3.33 -15.01
CA LEU A 39 17.95 -3.45 -15.41
C LEU A 39 17.24 -4.51 -14.55
N GLU A 40 17.78 -5.73 -14.48
CA GLU A 40 17.23 -6.84 -13.68
C GLU A 40 17.00 -6.44 -12.22
N SER A 41 17.96 -5.72 -11.61
CA SER A 41 17.82 -5.21 -10.24
C SER A 41 16.72 -4.15 -10.11
N GLN A 42 16.53 -3.29 -11.10
CA GLN A 42 15.50 -2.24 -11.04
C GLN A 42 14.09 -2.78 -11.23
N ILE A 43 13.93 -3.86 -12.00
CA ILE A 43 12.62 -4.51 -12.22
C ILE A 43 12.43 -5.79 -11.40
N SER A 44 13.42 -6.15 -10.56
CA SER A 44 13.45 -7.36 -9.74
C SER A 44 13.14 -8.68 -10.48
N VAL A 45 13.52 -8.77 -11.76
CA VAL A 45 13.26 -9.92 -12.63
C VAL A 45 14.56 -10.34 -13.32
N PRO A 46 15.00 -11.61 -13.19
CA PRO A 46 16.11 -12.13 -13.99
C PRO A 46 15.66 -12.26 -15.45
N LEU A 47 16.38 -11.62 -16.35
CA LEU A 47 16.08 -11.61 -17.78
C LEU A 47 16.89 -12.68 -18.54
N LEU A 48 18.08 -13.01 -18.05
CA LEU A 48 18.98 -13.96 -18.68
C LEU A 48 19.22 -15.18 -17.79
N ARG A 49 19.34 -16.36 -18.40
CA ARG A 49 19.84 -17.58 -17.74
C ARG A 49 20.94 -18.23 -18.57
N LYS A 50 21.86 -18.92 -17.89
CA LYS A 50 22.93 -19.67 -18.54
C LYS A 50 22.38 -20.96 -19.15
N ALA A 51 22.76 -21.26 -20.39
CA ALA A 51 22.45 -22.52 -21.06
C ALA A 51 23.70 -23.02 -21.78
N GLY A 52 24.40 -23.99 -21.20
CA GLY A 52 25.69 -24.47 -21.69
C GLY A 52 26.74 -23.34 -21.75
N THR A 53 27.27 -23.09 -22.95
CA THR A 53 28.26 -22.02 -23.24
C THR A 53 27.62 -20.68 -23.61
N GLY A 54 26.29 -20.61 -23.69
CA GLY A 54 25.52 -19.43 -24.11
C GLY A 54 24.56 -18.90 -23.04
N ILE A 55 23.73 -17.93 -23.46
CA ILE A 55 22.64 -17.37 -22.67
C ILE A 55 21.31 -17.57 -23.40
N VAL A 56 20.25 -17.74 -22.64
CA VAL A 56 18.87 -17.75 -23.16
C VAL A 56 18.01 -16.82 -22.31
N LEU A 57 16.92 -16.32 -22.90
CA LEU A 57 15.97 -15.51 -22.18
C LEU A 57 15.20 -16.38 -21.16
N THR A 58 14.88 -15.78 -20.02
CA THR A 58 13.81 -16.30 -19.15
C THR A 58 12.47 -16.10 -19.84
N LEU A 59 11.44 -16.85 -19.41
CA LEU A 59 10.08 -16.62 -19.93
C LEU A 59 9.64 -15.17 -19.67
N ASP A 60 10.08 -14.59 -18.56
CA ASP A 60 9.82 -13.21 -18.14
C ASP A 60 10.45 -12.20 -19.08
N ALA A 61 11.71 -12.42 -19.43
CA ALA A 61 12.35 -11.66 -20.49
C ALA A 61 11.59 -11.74 -21.81
N GLU A 62 11.13 -12.91 -22.25
CA GLU A 62 10.39 -13.02 -23.51
C GLU A 62 9.08 -12.22 -23.49
N ARG A 63 8.37 -12.17 -22.36
CA ARG A 63 7.16 -11.34 -22.24
C ARG A 63 7.46 -9.85 -22.13
N LEU A 64 8.51 -9.48 -21.42
CA LEU A 64 8.87 -8.07 -21.21
C LEU A 64 9.57 -7.48 -22.44
N LEU A 65 10.09 -8.31 -23.35
CA LEU A 65 10.84 -7.89 -24.53
C LEU A 65 10.10 -6.83 -25.38
N PRO A 66 8.81 -6.96 -25.73
CA PRO A 66 8.11 -5.93 -26.51
C PRO A 66 8.09 -4.55 -25.81
N ARG A 67 7.94 -4.54 -24.48
CA ARG A 67 7.95 -3.28 -23.69
C ARG A 67 9.36 -2.70 -23.60
N ILE A 68 10.37 -3.54 -23.39
CA ILE A 68 11.78 -3.14 -23.38
C ILE A 68 12.19 -2.58 -24.76
N GLN A 69 11.71 -3.20 -25.84
CA GLN A 69 11.89 -2.72 -27.21
C GLN A 69 11.29 -1.33 -27.42
N GLN A 70 10.05 -1.09 -26.97
CA GLN A 70 9.41 0.23 -27.07
C GLN A 70 10.21 1.31 -26.31
N LEU A 71 10.66 1.00 -25.09
CA LEU A 71 11.50 1.91 -24.30
C LEU A 71 12.87 2.17 -24.93
N ALA A 72 13.46 1.15 -25.55
CA ALA A 72 14.70 1.29 -26.30
C ALA A 72 14.50 2.20 -27.52
N ALA A 73 13.38 2.09 -28.25
CA ALA A 73 13.07 2.96 -29.38
C ALA A 73 12.92 4.44 -28.96
N ILE A 74 12.20 4.71 -27.87
CA ILE A 74 12.09 6.08 -27.31
C ILE A 74 13.48 6.58 -26.86
N SER A 75 14.27 5.72 -26.23
CA SER A 75 15.65 6.05 -25.82
C SER A 75 16.53 6.39 -27.03
N GLU A 76 16.39 5.69 -28.15
CA GLU A 76 17.11 5.98 -29.38
C GLU A 76 16.69 7.32 -29.98
N GLU A 77 15.40 7.63 -30.00
CA GLU A 77 14.89 8.92 -30.45
C GLU A 77 15.44 10.07 -29.58
N ILE A 78 15.46 9.91 -28.25
CA ILE A 78 16.07 10.89 -27.33
C ILE A 78 17.55 11.11 -27.68
N MET A 79 18.32 10.05 -27.89
CA MET A 79 19.76 10.14 -28.16
C MET A 79 20.10 10.70 -29.56
N THR A 80 19.10 10.84 -30.44
CA THR A 80 19.24 11.39 -31.79
C THR A 80 18.69 12.81 -31.95
N LEU A 81 18.18 13.44 -30.87
CA LEU A 81 17.74 14.83 -30.87
C LEU A 81 18.85 15.85 -31.18
N GLY A 82 20.11 15.46 -31.02
CA GLY A 82 21.27 16.29 -31.31
C GLY A 82 22.44 15.44 -31.83
N THR A 83 23.64 15.99 -31.75
CA THR A 83 24.89 15.32 -32.16
C THR A 83 25.72 14.97 -30.92
N PRO A 84 25.42 13.84 -30.24
CA PRO A 84 26.10 13.49 -29.00
C PRO A 84 27.59 13.24 -29.24
N ALA A 85 28.44 13.92 -28.47
CA ALA A 85 29.89 13.71 -28.53
C ALA A 85 30.30 12.30 -28.06
N ARG A 86 29.49 11.70 -27.17
CA ARG A 86 29.71 10.36 -26.60
C ARG A 86 28.41 9.56 -26.58
N ARG A 87 28.29 8.59 -27.49
CA ARG A 87 27.11 7.70 -27.62
C ARG A 87 27.05 6.59 -26.57
N ASP A 88 28.11 6.39 -25.82
CA ASP A 88 28.19 5.41 -24.73
C ASP A 88 27.56 5.92 -23.42
N LEU A 89 27.36 7.23 -23.30
CA LEU A 89 26.67 7.86 -22.19
C LEU A 89 25.15 7.83 -22.40
N GLY A 90 24.42 7.62 -21.30
CA GLY A 90 22.96 7.68 -21.27
C GLY A 90 22.47 8.79 -20.35
N VAL A 91 21.24 9.22 -20.56
CA VAL A 91 20.54 10.15 -19.66
C VAL A 91 19.71 9.33 -18.68
N THR A 92 19.82 9.61 -17.39
CA THR A 92 19.05 8.90 -16.36
C THR A 92 17.57 9.31 -16.39
N LEU A 93 16.65 8.40 -16.07
CA LEU A 93 15.21 8.73 -15.99
C LEU A 93 14.93 9.87 -15.01
N ASN A 94 15.64 9.93 -13.87
CA ASN A 94 15.50 11.03 -12.92
C ASN A 94 15.94 12.39 -13.53
N ALA A 95 17.01 12.41 -14.32
CA ALA A 95 17.43 13.62 -15.02
C ALA A 95 16.40 14.07 -16.07
N LEU A 96 15.79 13.12 -16.80
CA LEU A 96 14.70 13.40 -17.75
C LEU A 96 13.46 13.95 -17.02
N SER A 97 13.10 13.38 -15.87
CA SER A 97 12.00 13.85 -15.02
C SER A 97 12.17 15.30 -14.56
N ARG A 98 13.39 15.61 -14.07
CA ARG A 98 13.74 16.96 -13.65
C ARG A 98 13.77 17.94 -14.81
N PHE A 99 14.21 17.51 -15.99
CA PHE A 99 14.11 18.31 -17.20
C PHE A 99 12.65 18.60 -17.54
N ALA A 100 11.77 17.60 -17.53
CA ALA A 100 10.36 17.77 -17.81
C ALA A 100 9.71 18.79 -16.86
N PHE A 101 10.02 18.69 -15.56
CA PHE A 101 9.56 19.64 -14.56
C PHE A 101 10.07 21.08 -14.80
N VAL A 102 11.34 21.25 -15.19
CA VAL A 102 11.90 22.57 -15.55
C VAL A 102 11.22 23.14 -16.80
N ALA A 103 11.01 22.29 -17.82
CA ALA A 103 10.38 22.67 -19.07
C ALA A 103 8.94 23.14 -18.88
N GLU A 104 8.17 22.46 -18.02
CA GLU A 104 6.80 22.81 -17.67
C GLU A 104 6.73 24.08 -16.78
N ALA A 105 7.66 24.23 -15.84
CA ALA A 105 7.72 25.40 -14.96
C ALA A 105 8.22 26.69 -15.64
N GLY A 106 8.89 26.59 -16.80
CA GLY A 106 9.47 27.74 -17.51
C GLY A 106 10.58 28.49 -16.76
N SER A 107 11.10 27.92 -15.67
CA SER A 107 12.11 28.55 -14.82
C SER A 107 12.90 27.53 -14.02
N ILE A 108 14.22 27.48 -14.22
CA ILE A 108 15.11 26.63 -13.42
C ILE A 108 15.05 27.03 -11.93
N ARG A 109 14.94 28.33 -11.63
CA ARG A 109 14.86 28.83 -10.25
C ARG A 109 13.56 28.38 -9.57
N GLY A 110 12.43 28.54 -10.26
CA GLY A 110 11.12 28.10 -9.76
C GLY A 110 11.05 26.58 -9.59
N ALA A 111 11.61 25.85 -10.56
CA ALA A 111 11.71 24.40 -10.52
C ALA A 111 12.55 23.90 -9.34
N ALA A 112 13.74 24.49 -9.14
CA ALA A 112 14.63 24.14 -8.04
C ALA A 112 13.98 24.34 -6.66
N LYS A 113 13.29 25.48 -6.48
CA LYS A 113 12.54 25.77 -5.24
C LYS A 113 11.45 24.73 -4.98
N SER A 114 10.68 24.38 -6.01
CA SER A 114 9.57 23.42 -5.88
C SER A 114 10.06 21.98 -5.64
N LEU A 115 11.22 21.62 -6.19
CA LEU A 115 11.85 20.32 -5.98
C LEU A 115 12.70 20.24 -4.70
N GLY A 116 12.85 21.34 -3.95
CA GLY A 116 13.73 21.40 -2.78
C GLY A 116 15.22 21.22 -3.10
N LEU A 117 15.65 21.55 -4.32
CA LEU A 117 17.03 21.40 -4.78
C LEU A 117 17.74 22.76 -4.86
N GLY A 118 19.08 22.73 -4.76
CA GLY A 118 19.88 23.92 -5.03
C GLY A 118 19.80 24.32 -6.51
N GLN A 119 19.52 25.59 -6.80
CA GLN A 119 19.49 26.10 -8.18
C GLN A 119 20.76 25.77 -8.99
N PRO A 120 22.00 25.91 -8.45
CA PRO A 120 23.21 25.53 -9.18
C PRO A 120 23.28 24.04 -9.51
N GLN A 121 22.75 23.18 -8.63
CA GLN A 121 22.69 21.73 -8.83
C GLN A 121 21.78 21.37 -10.00
N LEU A 122 20.57 21.95 -10.05
CA LEU A 122 19.61 21.70 -11.11
C LEU A 122 20.10 22.27 -12.46
N ALA A 123 20.65 23.48 -12.46
CA ALA A 123 21.23 24.09 -13.66
C ALA A 123 22.37 23.25 -14.25
N ARG A 124 23.28 22.75 -13.40
CA ARG A 124 24.36 21.85 -13.83
C ARG A 124 23.81 20.56 -14.43
N GLN A 125 22.74 20.00 -13.85
CA GLN A 125 22.11 18.79 -14.38
C GLN A 125 21.50 19.04 -15.76
N MET A 126 20.86 20.19 -16.01
CA MET A 126 20.33 20.54 -17.34
C MET A 126 21.47 20.63 -18.37
N GLY A 127 22.55 21.34 -18.04
CA GLY A 127 23.72 21.44 -18.93
C GLY A 127 24.39 20.08 -19.21
N GLN A 128 24.36 19.15 -18.25
CA GLN A 128 24.83 17.77 -18.48
C GLN A 128 23.96 17.03 -19.50
N ILE A 129 22.63 17.18 -19.45
CA ILE A 129 21.73 16.58 -20.43
C ILE A 129 22.03 17.16 -21.82
N GLU A 130 22.12 18.49 -21.94
CA GLU A 130 22.45 19.19 -23.19
C GLU A 130 23.80 18.72 -23.76
N THR A 131 24.81 18.55 -22.90
CA THR A 131 26.13 18.03 -23.29
C THR A 131 26.07 16.59 -23.78
N ILE A 132 25.31 15.72 -23.09
CA ILE A 132 25.15 14.32 -23.48
C ILE A 132 24.42 14.23 -24.83
N LEU A 133 23.35 15.00 -25.04
CA LEU A 133 22.56 14.98 -26.27
C LEU A 133 23.22 15.77 -27.42
N GLY A 134 24.13 16.69 -27.11
CA GLY A 134 24.82 17.53 -28.09
C GLY A 134 23.93 18.62 -28.70
N CYS A 135 22.89 19.08 -27.98
CA CYS A 135 22.01 20.17 -28.41
C CYS A 135 21.50 20.99 -27.22
N GLN A 136 21.12 22.25 -27.49
CA GLN A 136 20.48 23.09 -26.48
C GLN A 136 19.00 22.75 -26.33
N LEU A 137 18.57 22.55 -25.10
CA LEU A 137 17.20 22.21 -24.72
C LEU A 137 16.48 23.41 -24.09
N LEU A 138 17.25 24.29 -23.44
CA LEU A 138 16.75 25.49 -22.79
C LEU A 138 17.52 26.72 -23.28
N THR A 139 16.81 27.83 -23.46
CA THR A 139 17.39 29.15 -23.72
C THR A 139 17.06 30.09 -22.57
N ARG A 140 17.95 31.05 -22.31
CA ARG A 140 17.71 32.10 -21.31
C ARG A 140 16.84 33.19 -21.93
N GLY A 141 15.81 33.64 -21.21
CA GLY A 141 14.95 34.74 -21.60
C GLY A 141 14.63 35.68 -20.44
N VAL A 142 13.98 36.80 -20.74
CA VAL A 142 13.69 37.90 -19.80
C VAL A 142 12.83 37.45 -18.59
N GLY A 143 12.09 36.34 -18.72
CA GLY A 143 11.25 35.77 -17.64
C GLY A 143 11.73 34.44 -17.05
N GLY A 144 12.92 33.95 -17.40
CA GLY A 144 13.41 32.64 -16.95
C GLY A 144 14.00 31.78 -18.08
N SER A 145 13.63 30.50 -18.12
CA SER A 145 14.13 29.53 -19.09
C SER A 145 13.03 29.15 -20.08
N ARG A 146 13.30 29.25 -21.38
CA ARG A 146 12.36 28.83 -22.44
C ARG A 146 12.85 27.55 -23.10
N THR A 147 11.95 26.62 -23.39
CA THR A 147 12.28 25.39 -24.12
C THR A 147 12.56 25.69 -25.59
N THR A 148 13.63 25.11 -26.13
CA THR A 148 13.89 25.06 -27.58
C THR A 148 12.95 24.05 -28.24
N ASP A 149 12.95 23.96 -29.57
CA ASP A 149 12.18 22.92 -30.25
C ASP A 149 12.69 21.50 -29.94
N ALA A 150 14.01 21.34 -29.80
CA ALA A 150 14.61 20.11 -29.27
C ALA A 150 14.14 19.83 -27.82
N GLY A 151 14.06 20.86 -26.98
CA GLY A 151 13.53 20.76 -25.62
C GLY A 151 12.05 20.34 -25.57
N LYS A 152 11.21 20.88 -26.45
CA LYS A 152 9.79 20.48 -26.57
C LYS A 152 9.66 19.02 -26.99
N ARG A 153 10.47 18.57 -27.96
CA ARG A 153 10.50 17.17 -28.39
C ARG A 153 10.96 16.25 -27.27
N LEU A 154 12.02 16.64 -26.55
CA LEU A 154 12.51 15.89 -25.39
C LEU A 154 11.46 15.77 -24.30
N LEU A 155 10.66 16.81 -24.04
CA LEU A 155 9.58 16.75 -23.04
C LEU A 155 8.58 15.63 -23.34
N VAL A 156 8.12 15.54 -24.59
CA VAL A 156 7.19 14.49 -25.02
C VAL A 156 7.81 13.10 -24.84
N LEU A 157 9.06 12.94 -25.28
CA LEU A 157 9.77 11.66 -25.20
C LEU A 157 10.09 11.26 -23.76
N ALA A 158 10.45 12.23 -22.90
CA ALA A 158 10.72 12.00 -21.48
C ALA A 158 9.46 11.49 -20.78
N ARG A 159 8.30 12.12 -21.02
CA ARG A 159 7.01 11.67 -20.46
C ARG A 159 6.62 10.28 -20.97
N ALA A 160 6.80 10.01 -22.26
CA ALA A 160 6.55 8.69 -22.84
C ALA A 160 7.46 7.61 -22.24
N LEU A 161 8.74 7.94 -22.04
CA LEU A 161 9.71 7.01 -21.44
C LEU A 161 9.40 6.74 -19.96
N GLU A 162 9.03 7.77 -19.19
CA GLU A 162 8.57 7.62 -17.80
C GLU A 162 7.33 6.72 -17.69
N ALA A 163 6.32 6.99 -18.52
CA ALA A 163 5.09 6.20 -18.54
C ALA A 163 5.37 4.73 -18.90
N GLY A 164 6.12 4.50 -19.98
CA GLY A 164 6.48 3.14 -20.38
C GLY A 164 7.38 2.44 -19.37
N TRP A 165 8.26 3.16 -18.66
CA TRP A 165 9.09 2.60 -17.60
C TRP A 165 8.23 2.15 -16.43
N ASN A 166 7.26 2.96 -16.02
CA ASN A 166 6.28 2.57 -15.02
C ASN A 166 5.52 1.33 -15.49
N GLU A 167 5.00 1.28 -16.71
CA GLU A 167 4.31 0.11 -17.22
C GLU A 167 5.20 -1.14 -17.29
N LEU A 168 6.49 -1.00 -17.63
CA LEU A 168 7.45 -2.09 -17.61
C LEU A 168 7.66 -2.59 -16.17
N ALA A 169 7.83 -1.69 -15.21
CA ALA A 169 7.96 -2.05 -13.79
C ALA A 169 6.70 -2.77 -13.29
N HIS A 170 5.51 -2.27 -13.62
CA HIS A 170 4.24 -2.94 -13.30
C HIS A 170 4.11 -4.30 -14.00
N ALA A 171 4.53 -4.41 -15.26
CA ALA A 171 4.51 -5.68 -15.98
C ALA A 171 5.51 -6.67 -15.39
N ALA A 172 6.69 -6.21 -14.96
CA ALA A 172 7.70 -7.01 -14.28
C ALA A 172 7.19 -7.48 -12.91
N ASP A 173 6.57 -6.60 -12.13
CA ASP A 173 5.82 -6.95 -10.91
C ASP A 173 4.69 -7.95 -11.22
N GLY A 174 4.09 -7.84 -12.41
CA GLY A 174 3.06 -8.71 -12.96
C GLY A 174 3.50 -10.14 -13.28
N ARG A 175 4.69 -10.60 -12.85
CA ARG A 175 5.07 -12.04 -12.77
C ARG A 175 5.72 -12.42 -11.45
N SER A 176 4.95 -12.24 -10.37
CA SER A 176 4.81 -13.29 -9.35
C SER A 176 3.42 -13.96 -9.38
N GLN A 177 2.68 -13.87 -10.49
CA GLN A 177 1.41 -14.58 -10.68
C GLN A 177 1.54 -16.08 -11.08
N ARG A 178 2.75 -16.66 -11.04
CA ARG A 178 2.95 -18.13 -11.19
C ARG A 178 4.03 -18.73 -10.28
N SER A 179 4.48 -18.00 -9.24
CA SER A 179 5.27 -18.58 -8.14
C SER A 179 4.94 -17.84 -6.83
N ALA A 180 3.86 -18.29 -6.18
CA ALA A 180 3.45 -18.12 -4.79
C ALA A 180 4.31 -17.21 -3.87
N ALA A 181 4.22 -15.89 -4.01
CA ALA A 181 4.41 -15.03 -2.85
C ALA A 181 3.09 -14.99 -2.08
N THR A 182 3.05 -15.66 -0.94
CA THR A 182 1.90 -15.64 -0.03
C THR A 182 1.55 -14.20 0.35
N ILE A 183 0.31 -13.78 0.10
CA ILE A 183 -0.21 -12.50 0.61
C ILE A 183 -0.40 -12.65 2.11
N ARG A 184 0.17 -11.72 2.89
CA ARG A 184 0.09 -11.74 4.35
C ARG A 184 -0.90 -10.68 4.81
N LEU A 185 -2.11 -11.13 5.14
CA LEU A 185 -3.11 -10.34 5.83
C LEU A 185 -2.91 -10.45 7.34
N GLY A 186 -2.61 -9.32 7.98
CA GLY A 186 -2.74 -9.20 9.43
C GLY A 186 -4.18 -8.88 9.80
N SER A 187 -4.71 -9.41 10.89
CA SER A 187 -6.00 -9.01 11.43
C SER A 187 -5.91 -8.75 12.93
N ILE A 188 -6.79 -7.91 13.46
CA ILE A 188 -7.04 -7.94 14.90
C ILE A 188 -7.62 -9.29 15.28
N VAL A 189 -7.37 -9.72 16.51
CA VAL A 189 -7.92 -10.97 17.05
C VAL A 189 -9.45 -10.88 17.05
N PRO A 190 -10.16 -11.81 16.39
CA PRO A 190 -11.62 -11.82 16.42
C PRO A 190 -12.14 -11.96 17.85
N MET A 191 -13.17 -11.18 18.19
CA MET A 191 -13.73 -11.13 19.54
C MET A 191 -14.63 -12.34 19.87
N GLY A 192 -14.74 -13.29 18.95
CA GLY A 192 -15.62 -14.45 19.02
C GLY A 192 -15.99 -14.92 17.61
N HIS A 193 -16.53 -16.12 17.49
CA HIS A 193 -16.94 -16.70 16.20
C HIS A 193 -18.07 -15.91 15.52
N GLU A 194 -18.87 -15.18 16.29
CA GLU A 194 -19.97 -14.33 15.78
C GLU A 194 -19.53 -12.91 15.42
N SER A 195 -18.28 -12.54 15.73
CA SER A 195 -17.81 -11.18 15.49
C SER A 195 -17.75 -10.83 14.00
N PHE A 196 -17.87 -9.53 13.70
CA PHE A 196 -17.69 -9.00 12.35
C PHE A 196 -16.35 -9.44 11.73
N VAL A 197 -15.27 -9.43 12.51
CA VAL A 197 -13.94 -9.85 12.05
C VAL A 197 -13.92 -11.32 11.67
N ALA A 198 -14.45 -12.21 12.53
CA ALA A 198 -14.47 -13.65 12.26
C ALA A 198 -15.28 -13.97 10.98
N SER A 199 -16.48 -13.42 10.86
CA SER A 199 -17.36 -13.62 9.70
C SER A 199 -16.74 -13.05 8.41
N THR A 200 -16.14 -11.85 8.48
CA THR A 200 -15.44 -11.21 7.36
C THR A 200 -14.24 -12.03 6.89
N LEU A 201 -13.38 -12.49 7.81
CA LEU A 201 -12.23 -13.32 7.47
C LEU A 201 -12.65 -14.67 6.89
N ALA A 202 -13.71 -15.28 7.41
CA ALA A 202 -14.25 -16.53 6.87
C ALA A 202 -14.75 -16.34 5.42
N GLN A 203 -15.54 -15.29 5.17
CA GLN A 203 -16.00 -14.95 3.81
C GLN A 203 -14.83 -14.66 2.87
N LEU A 204 -13.85 -13.87 3.33
CA LEU A 204 -12.64 -13.59 2.58
C LEU A 204 -11.93 -14.89 2.19
N VAL A 205 -11.62 -15.76 3.15
CA VAL A 205 -10.88 -17.01 2.88
C VAL A 205 -11.66 -17.91 1.91
N MET A 206 -12.99 -18.02 2.08
CA MET A 206 -13.84 -18.84 1.21
C MET A 206 -13.95 -18.27 -0.21
N ASN A 207 -14.02 -16.95 -0.37
CA ASN A 207 -14.09 -16.32 -1.68
C ASN A 207 -12.70 -16.27 -2.36
N TRP A 208 -11.64 -16.09 -1.58
CA TRP A 208 -10.26 -16.09 -2.05
C TRP A 208 -9.85 -17.46 -2.61
N THR A 209 -10.26 -18.54 -1.96
CA THR A 209 -9.99 -19.91 -2.41
C THR A 209 -10.74 -20.28 -3.69
N LYS A 210 -11.93 -19.74 -3.93
CA LYS A 210 -12.72 -19.97 -5.15
C LYS A 210 -12.14 -19.26 -6.37
N ASP A 211 -11.72 -18.01 -6.21
CA ASP A 211 -11.43 -17.11 -7.33
C ASP A 211 -9.94 -16.88 -7.60
N ALA A 212 -9.06 -17.21 -6.65
CA ALA A 212 -7.63 -16.97 -6.75
C ALA A 212 -6.75 -18.23 -6.57
N PRO A 213 -6.88 -19.28 -7.42
CA PRO A 213 -6.02 -20.47 -7.38
C PRO A 213 -4.54 -20.22 -7.75
N ARG A 214 -4.05 -18.97 -7.70
CA ARG A 214 -2.69 -18.58 -8.09
C ARG A 214 -1.86 -17.88 -7.00
N GLN A 215 -2.45 -17.44 -5.88
CA GLN A 215 -1.72 -16.75 -4.78
C GLN A 215 -2.22 -17.23 -3.40
N PRO A 216 -1.39 -17.92 -2.60
CA PRO A 216 -1.76 -18.29 -1.24
C PRO A 216 -2.05 -17.06 -0.37
N LEU A 217 -3.07 -17.14 0.47
CA LEU A 217 -3.39 -16.14 1.49
C LEU A 217 -2.98 -16.68 2.86
N PHE A 218 -2.12 -15.94 3.56
CA PHE A 218 -1.81 -16.17 4.97
C PHE A 218 -2.52 -15.12 5.81
N VAL A 219 -3.29 -15.59 6.78
CA VAL A 219 -4.00 -14.75 7.74
C VAL A 219 -3.39 -15.01 9.11
N ALA A 220 -2.91 -13.96 9.76
CA ALA A 220 -2.48 -14.03 11.16
C ALA A 220 -3.13 -12.92 11.97
N SER A 221 -3.37 -13.20 13.25
CA SER A 221 -4.01 -12.24 14.15
C SER A 221 -3.04 -11.72 15.20
N THR A 222 -3.12 -10.43 15.53
CA THR A 222 -2.35 -9.78 16.61
C THR A 222 -3.04 -8.49 17.07
N THR A 223 -2.40 -7.68 17.91
CA THR A 223 -2.93 -6.39 18.39
C THR A 223 -2.83 -5.31 17.30
N THR A 224 -3.63 -4.25 17.39
CA THR A 224 -3.58 -3.12 16.43
C THR A 224 -2.17 -2.51 16.32
N GLU A 225 -1.46 -2.37 17.44
CA GLU A 225 -0.07 -1.90 17.46
C GLU A 225 0.87 -2.85 16.72
N GLY A 226 0.74 -4.16 16.96
CA GLY A 226 1.50 -5.20 16.26
C GLY A 226 1.24 -5.21 14.76
N LEU A 227 0.00 -4.96 14.34
CA LEU A 227 -0.40 -4.84 12.93
C LEU A 227 0.25 -3.63 12.27
N ILE A 228 0.19 -2.45 12.89
CA ILE A 228 0.82 -1.24 12.37
C ILE A 228 2.34 -1.41 12.29
N ALA A 229 2.98 -1.92 13.35
CA ALA A 229 4.42 -2.20 13.35
C ALA A 229 4.81 -3.23 12.29
N GLY A 230 4.00 -4.28 12.13
CA GLY A 230 4.19 -5.31 11.12
C GLY A 230 4.04 -4.77 9.69
N LEU A 231 3.07 -3.88 9.46
CA LEU A 231 2.88 -3.20 8.18
C LEU A 231 4.06 -2.27 7.83
N LYS A 232 4.61 -1.54 8.81
CA LYS A 232 5.84 -0.73 8.62
C LYS A 232 7.04 -1.58 8.23
N ARG A 233 7.18 -2.75 8.86
CA ARG A 233 8.32 -3.67 8.65
C ARG A 233 8.14 -4.59 7.44
N GLY A 234 6.99 -4.55 6.75
CA GLY A 234 6.68 -5.45 5.63
C GLY A 234 6.39 -6.90 6.04
N ILE A 235 6.04 -7.14 7.32
CA ILE A 235 5.57 -8.45 7.81
C ILE A 235 4.18 -8.75 7.26
N TYR A 236 3.35 -7.72 7.14
CA TYR A 236 2.03 -7.79 6.52
C TYR A 236 2.01 -6.92 5.26
N ASP A 237 1.33 -7.40 4.21
CA ASP A 237 1.07 -6.61 3.00
C ASP A 237 -0.10 -5.63 3.23
N ILE A 238 -1.03 -6.05 4.08
CA ILE A 238 -2.28 -5.37 4.42
C ILE A 238 -2.76 -5.85 5.79
N VAL A 239 -3.46 -4.99 6.52
CA VAL A 239 -4.01 -5.33 7.83
C VAL A 239 -5.48 -4.93 7.97
N LEU A 240 -6.28 -5.77 8.63
CA LEU A 240 -7.65 -5.47 9.08
C LEU A 240 -7.60 -5.08 10.56
N LEU A 241 -7.99 -3.85 10.87
CA LEU A 241 -7.94 -3.32 12.24
C LEU A 241 -9.16 -2.49 12.58
N ASN A 242 -9.34 -2.22 13.87
CA ASN A 242 -10.30 -1.24 14.38
C ASN A 242 -9.53 -0.07 15.01
N SER A 243 -9.86 1.16 14.61
CA SER A 243 -9.19 2.37 15.11
C SER A 243 -10.00 3.61 14.77
N ILE A 244 -10.02 4.60 15.66
CA ILE A 244 -10.69 5.88 15.44
C ILE A 244 -10.10 6.60 14.21
N SER A 245 -8.81 6.42 13.95
CA SER A 245 -8.11 7.00 12.80
C SER A 245 -7.03 6.07 12.26
N VAL A 246 -6.71 6.22 10.97
CA VAL A 246 -5.58 5.57 10.31
C VAL A 246 -4.43 6.58 10.19
N PRO A 247 -3.17 6.23 10.53
CA PRO A 247 -2.04 7.15 10.36
C PRO A 247 -1.83 7.57 8.89
N ASP A 248 -1.49 8.85 8.66
CA ASP A 248 -1.39 9.48 7.33
C ASP A 248 -0.38 8.83 6.35
N GLU A 249 0.56 8.07 6.89
CA GLU A 249 1.57 7.32 6.13
C GLU A 249 1.01 6.05 5.45
N PHE A 250 -0.24 5.67 5.74
CA PHE A 250 -0.93 4.52 5.15
C PHE A 250 -2.15 4.92 4.32
N TYR A 251 -2.60 4.02 3.45
CA TYR A 251 -3.94 4.08 2.89
C TYR A 251 -4.90 3.31 3.80
N GLY A 252 -6.00 3.95 4.19
CA GLY A 252 -7.09 3.34 4.95
C GLY A 252 -8.36 3.24 4.10
N PHE A 253 -8.97 2.07 4.09
CA PHE A 253 -10.24 1.79 3.41
C PHE A 253 -11.29 1.41 4.46
N PRO A 254 -12.37 2.18 4.63
CA PRO A 254 -13.43 1.85 5.58
C PRO A 254 -14.18 0.62 5.07
N ILE A 255 -14.34 -0.38 5.93
CA ILE A 255 -15.03 -1.65 5.59
C ILE A 255 -16.39 -1.74 6.27
N ALA A 256 -16.45 -1.35 7.54
CA ALA A 256 -17.67 -1.36 8.32
C ALA A 256 -17.55 -0.42 9.53
N LYS A 257 -18.69 -0.16 10.17
CA LYS A 257 -18.76 0.48 11.49
C LYS A 257 -19.70 -0.36 12.35
N ALA A 258 -19.18 -1.00 13.39
CA ALA A 258 -20.01 -1.81 14.29
C ALA A 258 -20.76 -0.93 15.28
N GLN A 259 -22.02 -1.28 15.51
CA GLN A 259 -22.88 -0.66 16.51
C GLN A 259 -22.48 -1.16 17.90
N LEU A 260 -22.26 -0.25 18.85
CA LEU A 260 -21.95 -0.63 20.23
C LEU A 260 -23.21 -0.68 21.09
N SER A 261 -23.20 -1.58 22.08
CA SER A 261 -24.23 -1.70 23.11
C SER A 261 -23.58 -1.82 24.48
N LEU A 262 -24.22 -1.26 25.51
CA LEU A 262 -23.98 -1.64 26.89
C LEU A 262 -24.63 -3.01 27.12
N VAL A 263 -23.84 -3.95 27.60
CA VAL A 263 -24.21 -5.35 27.78
C VAL A 263 -24.08 -5.73 29.24
N GLY A 264 -25.07 -6.44 29.76
CA GLY A 264 -25.20 -6.84 31.15
C GLY A 264 -26.16 -8.01 31.25
N ARG A 265 -26.28 -8.62 32.43
CA ARG A 265 -27.40 -9.53 32.68
C ARG A 265 -28.73 -8.80 32.51
N SER A 266 -29.74 -9.48 32.00
CA SER A 266 -31.05 -8.90 31.73
C SER A 266 -31.67 -8.28 32.97
N ASP A 267 -31.48 -8.88 34.15
CA ASP A 267 -32.00 -8.35 35.41
C ASP A 267 -31.31 -7.07 35.88
N LEU A 268 -30.04 -6.87 35.53
CA LEU A 268 -29.31 -5.62 35.79
C LEU A 268 -29.75 -4.48 34.87
N LEU A 269 -30.18 -4.82 33.66
CA LEU A 269 -30.60 -3.85 32.65
C LEU A 269 -32.13 -3.69 32.57
N LYS A 270 -32.90 -4.42 33.40
CA LYS A 270 -34.36 -4.37 33.42
C LYS A 270 -34.87 -2.96 33.66
N GLY A 271 -35.81 -2.52 32.83
CA GLY A 271 -36.45 -1.20 32.95
C GLY A 271 -35.68 -0.04 32.31
N GLN A 272 -34.48 -0.29 31.79
CA GLN A 272 -33.72 0.69 31.01
C GLN A 272 -33.82 0.39 29.51
N THR A 273 -34.41 1.31 28.74
CA THR A 273 -34.60 1.16 27.29
C THR A 273 -33.89 2.24 26.47
N ALA A 274 -33.24 3.21 27.11
CA ALA A 274 -32.59 4.32 26.43
C ALA A 274 -31.25 4.68 27.12
N PRO A 275 -30.23 5.09 26.35
CA PRO A 275 -28.88 5.41 26.85
C PRO A 275 -28.81 6.68 27.71
N ASN A 276 -29.93 7.36 27.99
CA ASN A 276 -29.95 8.70 28.57
C ASN A 276 -29.81 8.74 30.11
N ASN A 277 -29.74 7.58 30.79
CA ASN A 277 -29.52 7.54 32.25
C ASN A 277 -28.77 6.26 32.68
N LEU A 278 -27.52 6.13 32.26
CA LEU A 278 -26.68 4.97 32.54
C LEU A 278 -25.94 5.04 33.89
N ALA A 279 -25.86 6.21 34.54
CA ALA A 279 -25.14 6.41 35.80
C ALA A 279 -25.53 5.41 36.90
N PRO A 280 -26.83 5.12 37.16
CA PRO A 280 -27.23 4.14 38.17
C PRO A 280 -26.76 2.71 37.88
N ILE A 281 -26.54 2.36 36.61
CA ILE A 281 -26.00 1.04 36.23
C ILE A 281 -24.52 0.98 36.61
N PHE A 282 -23.76 2.04 36.33
CA PHE A 282 -22.33 2.11 36.62
C PHE A 282 -22.01 2.13 38.13
N GLU A 283 -22.91 2.68 38.96
CA GLU A 283 -22.76 2.65 40.43
C GLU A 283 -22.90 1.24 41.02
N ASN A 284 -23.72 0.39 40.40
CA ASN A 284 -24.12 -0.90 40.97
C ASN A 284 -23.48 -2.12 40.31
N ALA A 285 -22.63 -1.91 39.30
CA ALA A 285 -21.98 -2.99 38.57
C ALA A 285 -20.51 -2.66 38.26
N VAL A 286 -19.71 -3.72 38.14
CA VAL A 286 -18.33 -3.60 37.68
C VAL A 286 -18.32 -3.42 36.17
N LEU A 287 -17.63 -2.40 35.67
CA LEU A 287 -17.44 -2.15 34.25
C LEU A 287 -16.18 -2.88 33.74
N ALA A 288 -16.37 -4.02 33.10
CA ALA A 288 -15.28 -4.76 32.47
C ALA A 288 -14.97 -4.18 31.09
N LEU A 289 -13.73 -3.80 30.83
CA LEU A 289 -13.31 -3.16 29.59
C LEU A 289 -12.06 -3.81 28.99
N PRO A 290 -11.93 -3.79 27.66
CA PRO A 290 -10.70 -4.26 27.01
C PRO A 290 -9.52 -3.34 27.32
N SER A 291 -8.32 -3.81 26.97
CA SER A 291 -7.07 -3.08 27.15
C SER A 291 -7.14 -1.64 26.61
N PRO A 292 -6.48 -0.66 27.27
CA PRO A 292 -6.35 0.73 26.80
C PRO A 292 -5.83 0.89 25.38
N GLN A 293 -5.05 -0.08 24.90
CA GLN A 293 -4.46 -0.09 23.56
C GLN A 293 -5.46 -0.53 22.47
N SER A 294 -6.62 -1.07 22.84
CA SER A 294 -7.63 -1.52 21.89
C SER A 294 -8.43 -0.37 21.29
N GLY A 295 -8.77 -0.46 19.99
CA GLY A 295 -9.63 0.53 19.33
C GLY A 295 -11.02 0.64 19.98
N LEU A 296 -11.54 -0.47 20.53
CA LEU A 296 -12.79 -0.48 21.28
C LEU A 296 -12.68 0.35 22.56
N ARG A 297 -11.59 0.20 23.34
CA ARG A 297 -11.40 0.99 24.57
C ARG A 297 -11.29 2.48 24.29
N GLN A 298 -10.63 2.87 23.20
CA GLN A 298 -10.52 4.29 22.81
C GLN A 298 -11.90 4.90 22.50
N VAL A 299 -12.75 4.16 21.77
CA VAL A 299 -14.12 4.61 21.48
C VAL A 299 -14.95 4.71 22.76
N ILE A 300 -14.82 3.74 23.66
CA ILE A 300 -15.51 3.74 24.96
C ILE A 300 -15.07 4.92 25.82
N ASN A 301 -13.76 5.16 25.95
CA ASN A 301 -13.25 6.28 26.75
C ASN A 301 -13.78 7.62 26.24
N ARG A 302 -13.80 7.81 24.91
CA ARG A 302 -14.40 9.02 24.31
C ARG A 302 -15.87 9.15 24.69
N TYR A 303 -16.65 8.08 24.52
CA TYR A 303 -18.07 8.08 24.88
C TYR A 303 -18.31 8.40 26.36
N LEU A 304 -17.57 7.75 27.27
CA LEU A 304 -17.69 7.98 28.70
C LEU A 304 -17.34 9.42 29.06
N SER A 305 -16.26 9.98 28.49
CA SER A 305 -15.86 11.38 28.73
C SER A 305 -16.84 12.42 28.21
N GLU A 306 -17.65 12.07 27.20
CA GLU A 306 -18.67 12.94 26.64
C GLU A 306 -20.02 12.81 27.38
N THR A 307 -20.23 11.71 28.10
CA THR A 307 -21.53 11.36 28.71
C THR A 307 -21.55 11.54 30.23
N LEU A 308 -20.43 11.30 30.90
CA LEU A 308 -20.30 11.36 32.36
C LEU A 308 -19.51 12.60 32.78
N SER A 309 -19.85 13.14 33.94
CA SER A 309 -19.03 14.15 34.61
C SER A 309 -17.71 13.56 35.14
N GLU A 310 -16.74 14.41 35.48
CA GLU A 310 -15.46 13.97 36.07
C GLU A 310 -15.69 13.17 37.36
N THR A 311 -16.64 13.59 38.21
CA THR A 311 -16.96 12.91 39.47
C THR A 311 -17.60 11.53 39.27
N GLU A 312 -18.47 11.38 38.26
CA GLU A 312 -19.04 10.08 37.90
C GLU A 312 -17.98 9.16 37.29
N THR A 313 -17.05 9.72 36.51
CA THR A 313 -15.96 8.96 35.88
C THR A 313 -15.01 8.39 36.93
N ASP A 314 -14.66 9.17 37.96
CA ASP A 314 -13.79 8.74 39.07
C ASP A 314 -14.42 7.66 39.95
N GLN A 315 -15.75 7.55 39.95
CA GLN A 315 -16.49 6.55 40.72
C GLN A 315 -16.68 5.23 39.96
N LEU A 316 -16.30 5.15 38.68
CA LEU A 316 -16.42 3.94 37.89
C LEU A 316 -15.55 2.81 38.45
N ASN A 317 -16.19 1.68 38.79
CA ASN A 317 -15.49 0.47 39.17
C ASN A 317 -15.06 -0.30 37.91
N VAL A 318 -13.88 0.04 37.36
CA VAL A 318 -13.37 -0.54 36.12
C VAL A 318 -12.45 -1.72 36.37
N ILE A 319 -12.68 -2.83 35.67
CA ILE A 319 -11.73 -3.94 35.55
C ILE A 319 -11.27 -4.07 34.10
N GLU A 320 -9.96 -4.16 33.91
CA GLU A 320 -9.37 -4.34 32.58
C GLU A 320 -9.14 -5.82 32.27
N VAL A 321 -9.67 -6.27 31.14
CA VAL A 321 -9.61 -7.67 30.71
C VAL A 321 -9.33 -7.73 29.21
N ASP A 322 -8.14 -8.18 28.82
CA ASP A 322 -7.74 -8.31 27.41
C ASP A 322 -8.19 -9.65 26.79
N SER A 323 -9.43 -10.06 27.08
CA SER A 323 -10.04 -11.29 26.58
C SER A 323 -11.56 -11.17 26.54
N MET A 324 -12.10 -11.02 25.33
CA MET A 324 -13.55 -10.90 25.14
C MET A 324 -14.33 -12.11 25.68
N PRO A 325 -13.92 -13.37 25.46
CA PRO A 325 -14.63 -14.51 26.04
C PRO A 325 -14.68 -14.47 27.56
N VAL A 326 -13.66 -13.90 28.21
CA VAL A 326 -13.66 -13.69 29.67
C VAL A 326 -14.64 -12.59 30.05
N ILE A 327 -14.63 -11.44 29.36
CA ILE A 327 -15.61 -10.36 29.59
C ILE A 327 -17.05 -10.89 29.43
N ILE A 328 -17.34 -11.64 28.38
CA ILE A 328 -18.67 -12.21 28.15
C ILE A 328 -19.05 -13.17 29.28
N ASN A 329 -18.15 -14.04 29.73
CA ASN A 329 -18.42 -14.92 30.86
C ASN A 329 -18.60 -14.16 32.18
N MET A 330 -17.86 -13.06 32.38
CA MET A 330 -18.04 -12.17 33.52
C MET A 330 -19.44 -11.56 33.49
N VAL A 331 -19.86 -11.03 32.33
CA VAL A 331 -21.19 -10.45 32.14
C VAL A 331 -22.29 -11.50 32.33
N LEU A 332 -22.14 -12.71 31.81
CA LEU A 332 -23.16 -13.76 31.92
C LEU A 332 -23.33 -14.28 33.35
N ASN A 333 -22.23 -14.46 34.08
CA ASN A 333 -22.23 -15.22 35.34
C ASN A 333 -22.08 -14.35 36.59
N HIS A 334 -21.73 -13.07 36.44
CA HIS A 334 -21.43 -12.16 37.54
C HIS A 334 -22.13 -10.81 37.38
N ASN A 335 -22.06 -9.97 38.41
CA ASN A 335 -22.61 -8.61 38.39
C ASN A 335 -21.67 -7.64 37.65
N VAL A 336 -21.48 -7.88 36.36
CA VAL A 336 -20.54 -7.17 35.49
C VAL A 336 -21.27 -6.67 34.25
N ILE A 337 -20.93 -5.45 33.84
CA ILE A 337 -21.37 -4.84 32.59
C ILE A 337 -20.16 -4.56 31.69
N SER A 338 -20.40 -4.42 30.38
CA SER A 338 -19.37 -4.05 29.42
C SER A 338 -19.97 -3.34 28.20
N ILE A 339 -19.18 -2.57 27.46
CA ILE A 339 -19.59 -2.00 26.18
C ILE A 339 -18.95 -2.80 25.06
N LEU A 340 -19.77 -3.47 24.26
CA LEU A 340 -19.34 -4.45 23.27
C LEU A 340 -20.01 -4.21 21.91
N PRO A 341 -19.42 -4.69 20.79
CA PRO A 341 -20.11 -4.71 19.51
C PRO A 341 -21.37 -5.57 19.61
N SER A 342 -22.51 -4.99 19.21
CA SER A 342 -23.84 -5.58 19.38
C SER A 342 -23.95 -6.93 18.67
N GLU A 343 -23.32 -7.07 17.50
CA GLU A 343 -23.30 -8.32 16.75
C GLU A 343 -22.54 -9.45 17.46
N SER A 344 -21.58 -9.12 18.33
CA SER A 344 -20.78 -10.14 19.05
C SER A 344 -21.55 -10.80 20.19
N VAL A 345 -22.70 -10.24 20.57
CA VAL A 345 -23.54 -10.70 21.68
C VAL A 345 -24.98 -11.01 21.25
N ALA A 346 -25.36 -10.71 20.00
CA ALA A 346 -26.72 -10.80 19.50
C ALA A 346 -27.35 -12.20 19.59
N LYS A 347 -26.56 -13.28 19.55
CA LYS A 347 -27.06 -14.66 19.61
C LYS A 347 -26.64 -15.39 20.90
N ILE A 348 -26.04 -14.67 21.84
CA ILE A 348 -25.68 -15.21 23.15
C ILE A 348 -26.94 -15.22 24.03
N SER A 349 -27.08 -16.27 24.85
CA SER A 349 -28.14 -16.57 25.85
C SER A 349 -29.27 -15.55 26.05
N HIS A 350 -30.51 -16.05 26.17
CA HIS A 350 -31.70 -15.23 26.46
C HIS A 350 -31.61 -14.38 27.75
N ASP A 351 -30.67 -14.69 28.65
CA ASP A 351 -30.46 -13.94 29.90
C ASP A 351 -29.59 -12.68 29.73
N LEU A 352 -29.08 -12.40 28.54
CA LEU A 352 -28.25 -11.21 28.26
C LEU A 352 -29.09 -10.00 27.82
N GLY A 353 -29.01 -8.91 28.57
CA GLY A 353 -29.60 -7.63 28.21
C GLY A 353 -28.65 -6.78 27.37
N GLN A 354 -29.20 -5.95 26.48
CA GLN A 354 -28.44 -5.02 25.64
C GLN A 354 -29.15 -3.66 25.57
N ILE A 355 -28.40 -2.59 25.79
CA ILE A 355 -28.84 -1.21 25.56
C ILE A 355 -27.97 -0.62 24.44
N PRO A 356 -28.51 -0.45 23.22
CA PRO A 356 -27.76 0.14 22.12
C PRO A 356 -27.29 1.56 22.45
N LEU A 357 -26.02 1.85 22.20
CA LEU A 357 -25.48 3.20 22.27
C LEU A 357 -25.92 4.03 21.05
N PRO A 358 -25.80 5.37 21.11
CA PRO A 358 -26.11 6.22 19.95
C PRO A 358 -25.33 5.81 18.68
N PRO A 359 -25.92 5.85 17.47
CA PRO A 359 -25.27 5.38 16.24
C PRO A 359 -23.99 6.15 15.83
N GLU A 360 -23.80 7.36 16.35
CA GLU A 360 -22.57 8.12 16.15
C GLU A 360 -21.38 7.41 16.83
N ILE A 361 -21.65 6.74 17.95
CA ILE A 361 -20.72 5.96 18.76
C ILE A 361 -20.66 4.53 18.22
N GLY A 362 -19.82 4.34 17.20
CA GLY A 362 -19.55 3.01 16.66
C GLY A 362 -18.08 2.78 16.42
N LEU A 363 -17.72 1.51 16.28
CA LEU A 363 -16.36 1.04 16.13
C LEU A 363 -16.03 0.87 14.64
N PRO A 364 -15.22 1.78 14.06
CA PRO A 364 -14.85 1.68 12.66
C PRO A 364 -13.82 0.57 12.42
N TYR A 365 -14.02 -0.19 11.34
CA TYR A 365 -13.12 -1.21 10.84
C TYR A 365 -12.51 -0.76 9.52
N TRP A 366 -11.20 -0.95 9.41
CA TRP A 366 -10.40 -0.50 8.28
C TRP A 366 -9.56 -1.63 7.73
N LEU A 367 -9.46 -1.71 6.40
CA LEU A 367 -8.28 -2.28 5.76
C LEU A 367 -7.24 -1.19 5.63
N VAL A 368 -6.01 -1.48 6.04
CA VAL A 368 -4.90 -0.52 6.03
C VAL A 368 -3.71 -1.12 5.29
N CYS A 369 -3.13 -0.38 4.35
CA CYS A 369 -1.98 -0.83 3.58
C CYS A 369 -0.96 0.30 3.33
N GLN A 370 0.24 -0.06 2.87
CA GLN A 370 1.25 0.94 2.53
C GLN A 370 0.84 1.82 1.34
N ARG A 371 1.35 3.06 1.29
CA ARG A 371 1.11 4.00 0.18
C ARG A 371 1.91 3.68 -1.07
N ASN A 372 1.68 2.49 -1.62
CA ASN A 372 2.26 2.05 -2.89
C ASN A 372 1.19 1.35 -3.77
N PRO A 373 1.37 1.33 -5.10
CA PRO A 373 0.37 0.76 -6.02
C PRO A 373 0.07 -0.74 -5.78
N ARG A 374 1.08 -1.52 -5.40
CA ARG A 374 0.93 -2.97 -5.15
C ARG A 374 0.00 -3.23 -3.95
N SER A 375 0.27 -2.58 -2.83
CA SER A 375 -0.54 -2.68 -1.61
C SER A 375 -1.96 -2.17 -1.82
N HIS A 376 -2.13 -1.13 -2.65
CA HIS A 376 -3.45 -0.62 -3.03
C HIS A 376 -4.25 -1.67 -3.81
N HIS A 377 -3.63 -2.29 -4.83
CA HIS A 377 -4.29 -3.33 -5.62
C HIS A 377 -4.68 -4.56 -4.79
N ILE A 378 -3.80 -5.01 -3.88
CA ILE A 378 -4.13 -6.11 -2.95
C ILE A 378 -5.33 -5.76 -2.07
N ALA A 379 -5.43 -4.50 -1.61
CA ALA A 379 -6.57 -4.04 -0.83
C ALA A 379 -7.88 -4.11 -1.62
N GLU A 380 -7.89 -3.67 -2.88
CA GLU A 380 -9.07 -3.77 -3.74
C GLU A 380 -9.53 -5.20 -3.96
N GLU A 381 -8.60 -6.15 -4.18
CA GLU A 381 -8.93 -7.56 -4.36
C GLU A 381 -9.52 -8.18 -3.07
N ILE A 382 -8.96 -7.82 -1.90
CA ILE A 382 -9.51 -8.26 -0.62
C ILE A 382 -10.91 -7.66 -0.38
N ILE A 383 -11.12 -6.38 -0.69
CA ILE A 383 -12.43 -5.73 -0.57
C ILE A 383 -13.46 -6.43 -1.46
N LYS A 384 -13.10 -6.74 -2.71
CA LYS A 384 -13.96 -7.51 -3.63
C LYS A 384 -14.29 -8.89 -3.07
N ALA A 385 -13.30 -9.58 -2.51
CA ALA A 385 -13.50 -10.90 -1.92
C ALA A 385 -14.37 -10.86 -0.66
N ILE A 386 -14.27 -9.82 0.17
CA ILE A 386 -15.15 -9.61 1.33
C ILE A 386 -16.59 -9.28 0.89
N SER A 387 -16.75 -8.44 -0.14
CA SER A 387 -18.06 -7.91 -0.55
C SER A 387 -18.92 -8.88 -1.37
N ARG A 388 -18.37 -10.02 -1.81
CA ARG A 388 -19.12 -11.05 -2.53
C ARG A 388 -20.04 -11.79 -1.56
N SER A 389 -21.29 -11.35 -1.51
CA SER A 389 -22.38 -12.04 -0.84
C SER A 389 -22.40 -13.51 -1.26
N GLY A 390 -22.23 -14.41 -0.29
CA GLY A 390 -22.34 -15.84 -0.48
C GLY A 390 -23.79 -16.21 -0.83
N GLN A 391 -24.15 -16.16 -2.12
CA GLN A 391 -25.26 -16.96 -2.60
C GLN A 391 -24.79 -18.42 -2.60
N PRO A 392 -25.47 -19.31 -1.86
CA PRO A 392 -25.24 -20.74 -2.02
C PRO A 392 -25.63 -21.10 -3.45
N THR A 393 -24.67 -21.58 -4.23
CA THR A 393 -24.96 -22.31 -5.47
C THR A 393 -25.84 -23.50 -5.10
N SER A 394 -27.08 -23.46 -5.59
CA SER A 394 -28.15 -24.44 -5.34
C SER A 394 -27.79 -25.85 -5.82
#